data_AF-A0A9D6UW07-F1
#
_entry.id   AF-A0A9D6UW07-F1
#
_cell.length_a   1.000
_cell.length_b   1.000
_cell.length_c   1.000
_cell.angle_alpha   90.00
_cell.angle_beta   90.00
_cell.angle_gamma   90.00
#
_symmetry.space_group_name_H-M   'P 1'
#
loop_
_entity.id
_entity.type
_entity.pdbx_description
1 polymer ?
#
loop_
_entity_poly.entity_id
_entity_poly.type
_entity_poly.pdbx_seq_one_letter_code
_entity_poly.pdbx_strand_id
1 'polypeptide(L)' 'MTKVEVRYEFTTSFEDAWMPAIESLSSVYGLQQVRLDARLDSLTVCYDASRLRMPVRRMEAAA' A
#
# COMPACT_ATOMS: atom_id res chain seq x y z
N MET A 1 -15.13 0.47 13.14
CA MET A 1 -14.05 1.06 12.32
C MET A 1 -12.92 0.05 12.30
N THR A 2 -12.61 -0.56 11.16
CA THR A 2 -11.69 -1.71 11.10
C THR A 2 -10.33 -1.22 10.61
N LYS A 3 -9.45 -0.91 11.55
CA LYS A 3 -8.08 -0.50 11.25
C LYS A 3 -7.24 -1.75 10.97
N VAL A 4 -6.53 -1.75 9.85
CA VAL A 4 -5.62 -2.82 9.44
C VAL A 4 -4.23 -2.22 9.32
N GLU A 5 -3.24 -2.94 9.84
CA GLU A 5 -1.82 -2.67 9.63
C GLU A 5 -1.24 -3.85 8.84
N VAL A 6 -0.59 -3.56 7.71
CA VAL A 6 0.07 -4.56 6.88
C VAL A 6 1.51 -4.14 6.68
N ARG A 7 2.43 -5.08 6.88
CA ARG A 7 3.85 -4.93 6.55
C ARG A 7 4.13 -5.68 5.25
N TYR A 8 4.71 -4.99 4.29
CA TYR A 8 5.23 -5.55 3.05
C TYR A 8 6.75 -5.57 3.12
N GLU A 9 7.35 -6.69 2.79
CA GLU A 9 8.80 -6.81 2.65
C GLU A 9 9.16 -6.68 1.17
N PHE A 10 10.24 -5.96 0.88
CA PHE A 10 10.73 -5.85 -0.49
C PHE A 10 11.52 -7.10 -0.85
N THR A 11 11.19 -7.67 -2.00
CA THR A 11 11.92 -8.83 -2.56
C THR A 11 13.19 -8.41 -3.27
N THR A 12 13.35 -7.12 -3.55
CA THR A 12 14.54 -6.51 -4.15
C THR A 12 14.97 -5.29 -3.33
N SER A 13 16.20 -4.82 -3.55
CA SER A 13 16.67 -3.57 -2.96
C SER A 13 15.74 -2.43 -3.31
N PHE A 14 15.49 -1.55 -2.34
CA PHE A 14 14.73 -0.33 -2.58
C PHE A 14 15.39 0.55 -3.63
N GLU A 15 14.58 1.10 -4.52
CA GLU A 15 15.02 2.03 -5.56
C GLU A 15 14.42 3.41 -5.30
N ASP A 16 15.23 4.47 -5.40
CA ASP A 16 14.77 5.85 -5.18
C ASP A 16 13.60 6.24 -6.10
N ALA A 17 13.50 5.59 -7.26
CA ALA A 17 12.39 5.76 -8.20
C ALA A 17 11.01 5.39 -7.61
N TRP A 18 10.95 4.62 -6.51
CA TRP A 18 9.70 4.24 -5.85
C TRP A 18 9.21 5.31 -4.86
N MET A 19 10.07 6.22 -4.43
CA MET A 19 9.76 7.24 -3.44
C MET A 19 8.56 8.12 -3.83
N PRO A 20 8.46 8.62 -5.09
CA PRO A 20 7.29 9.40 -5.51
C PRO A 20 5.99 8.60 -5.45
N ALA A 21 6.06 7.30 -5.76
CA ALA A 21 4.90 6.41 -5.68
C ALA A 21 4.45 6.24 -4.22
N ILE A 22 5.38 6.02 -3.29
CA ILE A 22 5.10 5.87 -1.86
C ILE A 22 4.50 7.17 -1.28
N GLU A 23 5.03 8.34 -1.65
CA GLU A 23 4.49 9.62 -1.23
C GLU A 23 3.05 9.83 -1.73
N SER A 24 2.77 9.42 -2.97
CA SER A 24 1.44 9.51 -3.56
C SER A 24 0.40 8.62 -2.85
N LEU A 25 0.81 7.57 -2.13
CA LEU A 25 -0.12 6.70 -1.39
C LEU A 25 -0.86 7.49 -0.29
N SER A 26 -0.26 8.53 0.27
CA SER A 26 -0.95 9.40 1.25
C SER A 26 -2.22 10.07 0.68
N SER A 27 -2.32 10.21 -0.65
CA SER A 27 -3.50 10.71 -1.35
C SER A 27 -4.61 9.67 -1.53
N VAL A 28 -4.35 8.39 -1.25
CA VAL A 28 -5.35 7.32 -1.45
C VAL A 28 -6.36 7.34 -0.30
N TYR A 29 -7.62 7.60 -0.65
CA TYR A 29 -8.72 7.62 0.32
C TYR A 29 -8.83 6.29 1.08
N GLY A 30 -8.72 6.35 2.40
CA GLY A 30 -8.77 5.18 3.29
C GLY A 30 -7.40 4.70 3.78
N LEU A 31 -6.29 5.11 3.13
CA LEU A 31 -4.96 4.98 3.72
C LEU A 31 -4.80 6.04 4.82
N GLN A 32 -4.44 5.61 6.01
CA GLN A 32 -4.26 6.50 7.17
C GLN A 32 -2.79 6.84 7.37
N GLN A 33 -1.90 5.87 7.10
CA GLN A 33 -0.46 6.04 7.33
C GLN A 33 0.33 5.10 6.42
N VAL A 34 1.42 5.59 5.88
CA VAL A 34 2.42 4.81 5.15
C VAL A 34 3.78 5.13 5.77
N ARG A 35 4.54 4.10 6.15
CA ARG A 35 5.86 4.21 6.77
C ARG A 35 6.86 3.31 6.07
N LEU A 36 7.90 3.91 5.51
CA LEU A 36 9.06 3.20 5.00
C LEU A 36 9.99 2.86 6.16
N ASP A 37 10.49 1.62 6.22
CA ASP A 37 11.48 1.22 7.22
C ASP A 37 12.80 1.95 6.98
N ALA A 38 13.53 2.29 8.06
CA ALA A 38 14.80 3.01 7.97
C ALA A 38 15.89 2.22 7.22
N ARG A 39 15.78 0.89 7.19
CA ARG A 39 16.68 -0.01 6.46
C ARG A 39 16.29 -0.16 5.00
N LEU A 40 15.17 0.44 4.58
CA LEU A 40 14.63 0.38 3.22
C LEU A 40 14.37 -1.07 2.76
N ASP A 41 13.97 -1.94 3.68
CA ASP A 41 13.65 -3.34 3.40
C ASP A 41 12.13 -3.63 3.44
N SER A 42 11.34 -2.71 3.96
CA SER A 42 9.91 -2.92 4.17
C SER A 42 9.09 -1.64 4.23
N LEU A 43 7.79 -1.78 3.95
CA LEU A 43 6.79 -0.74 3.95
C LEU A 43 5.62 -1.15 4.85
N THR A 44 5.30 -0.33 5.85
CA THR A 44 4.11 -0.52 6.70
C THR A 44 2.98 0.39 6.23
N VAL A 45 1.82 -0.18 5.98
CA VAL A 45 0.61 0.54 5.54
C VAL A 45 -0.50 0.33 6.56
N CYS A 46 -1.03 1.43 7.09
CA CYS A 46 -2.19 1.44 7.99
C CYS A 46 -3.40 2.00 7.22
N TYR A 47 -4.52 1.28 7.27
CA TYR A 47 -5.72 1.70 6.56
C TYR A 47 -7.03 1.32 7.25
N ASP A 48 -8.12 2.01 6.90
CA ASP A 48 -9.47 1.62 7.30
C ASP A 48 -10.07 0.69 6.24
N ALA A 49 -10.21 -0.59 6.58
CA ALA A 49 -10.72 -1.61 5.67
C ALA A 49 -12.17 -1.34 5.24
N SER A 50 -12.93 -0.53 5.99
CA SER A 50 -14.28 -0.13 5.58
C SER A 50 -14.29 0.96 4.50
N ARG A 51 -13.17 1.67 4.30
CA ARG A 51 -13.03 2.80 3.38
C ARG A 51 -12.21 2.47 2.15
N LEU A 52 -11.39 1.43 2.22
CA LEU A 52 -10.58 0.97 1.10
C LEU A 52 -11.49 0.26 0.10
N ARG A 53 -11.96 1.01 -0.90
CA ARG A 53 -12.60 0.40 -2.06
C ARG A 53 -11.48 -0.23 -2.90
N MET A 54 -11.20 -1.50 -2.67
CA MET A 54 -10.44 -2.27 -3.66
C MET A 54 -11.18 -2.11 -4.98
N PRO A 55 -10.52 -1.73 -6.09
CA PRO A 55 -11.14 -1.85 -7.38
C PRO A 55 -11.50 -3.33 -7.52
N VAL A 56 -12.80 -3.64 -7.55
CA VAL A 56 -13.26 -4.97 -7.91
C VAL A 56 -12.84 -5.15 -9.36
N ARG A 57 -11.63 -5.66 -9.58
CA ARG A 57 -11.25 -6.23 -10.88
C ARG A 57 -12.15 -7.45 -11.01
N ARG A 58 -13.28 -7.27 -11.69
CA ARG A 58 -14.01 -8.39 -12.28
C ARG A 58 -13.01 -8.98 -13.27
N MET A 59 -12.33 -10.04 -12.87
CA MET A 59 -11.66 -10.91 -13.84
C MET A 59 -12.80 -11.53 -14.62
N GLU A 60 -13.21 -10.88 -15.72
CA GLU A 60 -13.96 -11.57 -16.74
C GLU A 60 -13.02 -12.66 -17.24
N ALA A 61 -13.35 -13.90 -16.89
CA ALA A 61 -12.76 -15.06 -17.49
C ALA A 61 -13.01 -14.94 -19.00
N ALA A 62 -11.95 -14.68 -19.75
CA ALA A 62 -11.98 -14.83 -21.19
C ALA A 62 -12.34 -16.29 -21.49
N ALA A 63 -13.52 -16.48 -22.07
CA ALA A 63 -13.98 -17.74 -22.63
C ALA A 63 -13.43 -17.92 -24.05
#